data_AF-A0A6B3IKK1-F1
#
_entry.id   AF-A0A6B3IKK1-F1
#
_cell.length_a   1.000
_cell.length_b   1.000
_cell.length_c   1.000
_cell.angle_alpha   90.00
_cell.angle_beta   90.00
_cell.angle_gamma   90.00
#
_symmetry.space_group_name_H-M   'P 1'
#
loop_
_entity.id
_entity.type
_entity.pdbx_description
1 polymer ?
#
loop_
_entity_poly.entity_id
_entity_poly.type
_entity_poly.pdbx_seq_one_letter_code
_entity_poly.pdbx_strand_id
1 'polypeptide(L)' 'LSSSGKTLFASDATQVTAFAAADGERLWKFQDIGVADPKGATVSASYRTFTVGGSAVVQRDRSFYAFPVA' A
#
# COMPACT_ATOMS: atom_id res chain seq x y z
N LEU A 1 7.96 -0.28 8.10
CA LEU A 1 9.24 -0.21 7.36
C LEU A 1 9.40 -1.52 6.58
N SER A 2 10.08 -1.51 5.43
CA SER A 2 10.51 -2.73 4.73
C SER A 2 11.50 -3.53 5.57
N SER A 3 11.73 -4.79 5.23
CA SER A 3 12.69 -5.65 5.94
C SER A 3 14.13 -5.10 5.91
N SER A 4 14.49 -4.35 4.87
CA SER A 4 15.78 -3.64 4.77
C SER A 4 15.82 -2.33 5.56
N GLY A 5 14.67 -1.83 6.02
CA GLY A 5 14.52 -0.50 6.63
C GLY A 5 14.57 0.67 5.64
N LYS A 6 14.82 0.43 4.35
CA LYS A 6 15.02 1.51 3.35
C LYS A 6 13.71 2.13 2.84
N THR A 7 12.58 1.49 3.09
CA THR A 7 11.27 1.98 2.66
C THR A 7 10.31 2.12 3.85
N LEU A 8 9.74 3.31 4.00
CA LEU A 8 8.66 3.61 4.93
C LEU A 8 7.32 3.50 4.21
N PHE A 9 6.30 2.94 4.88
CA PHE A 9 4.93 2.87 4.37
C PHE A 9 4.02 3.70 5.25
N ALA A 10 3.22 4.57 4.63
CA ALA A 10 2.09 5.23 5.26
C ALA A 10 0.81 4.68 4.64
N SER A 11 -0.04 4.05 5.45
CA SER A 11 -1.29 3.42 5.01
C SER A 11 -2.47 4.03 5.75
N ASP A 12 -3.51 4.38 5.02
CA ASP A 12 -4.80 4.80 5.56
C ASP A 12 -5.94 3.93 4.97
N ALA A 13 -7.20 4.33 5.14
CA ALA A 13 -8.35 3.56 4.65
C ALA A 13 -8.48 3.58 3.11
N THR A 14 -7.84 4.52 2.44
CA THR A 14 -8.03 4.85 1.01
C THR A 14 -6.79 4.66 0.16
N GLN A 15 -5.60 4.66 0.75
CA GLN A 15 -4.35 4.53 0.03
C GLN A 15 -3.21 3.92 0.87
N VAL A 16 -2.18 3.48 0.17
CA VAL A 16 -0.85 3.17 0.71
C VAL A 16 0.18 3.98 -0.06
N THR A 17 1.06 4.69 0.64
CA THR A 17 2.18 5.41 0.03
C THR A 17 3.50 4.88 0.57
N ALA A 18 4.46 4.65 -0.32
CA ALA A 18 5.81 4.28 0.04
C ALA A 18 6.77 5.47 -0.15
N PHE A 19 7.67 5.61 0.82
CA PHE A 19 8.70 6.64 0.82
C PHE A 19 10.08 6.00 1.00
N ALA A 20 11.09 6.59 0.38
CA ALA A 20 12.48 6.33 0.74
C ALA A 20 12.71 6.80 2.18
N ALA A 21 13.24 5.91 3.02
CA ALA A 21 13.46 6.23 4.43
C ALA A 21 14.59 7.24 4.64
N ALA A 22 15.48 7.40 3.66
CA ALA A 22 16.65 8.27 3.76
C ALA A 22 16.30 9.77 3.67
N ASP A 23 15.35 10.12 2.81
CA ASP A 23 15.04 11.52 2.45
C ASP A 23 13.55 11.84 2.36
N GLY A 24 12.69 10.82 2.49
CA GLY A 24 11.24 10.99 2.38
C GLY A 24 10.74 11.11 0.94
N GLU A 25 11.54 10.80 -0.08
CA GLU A 25 11.08 10.79 -1.47
C GLU A 25 9.94 9.78 -1.64
N ARG A 26 8.84 10.20 -2.28
CA ARG A 26 7.73 9.29 -2.60
C ARG A 26 8.10 8.36 -3.75
N LEU A 27 8.25 7.08 -3.44
CA LEU A 27 8.58 6.03 -4.41
C LEU A 27 7.36 5.61 -5.23
N TRP A 28 6.24 5.35 -4.55
CA TRP A 28 4.99 4.97 -5.20
C TRP A 28 3.80 5.22 -4.28
N LYS A 29 2.61 5.25 -4.91
CA LYS A 29 1.32 5.29 -4.23
C LYS A 29 0.40 4.24 -4.84
N PHE A 30 -0.30 3.51 -3.98
CA PHE A 30 -1.37 2.61 -4.35
C PHE A 30 -2.70 3.12 -3.80
N GLN A 31 -3.69 3.16 -4.66
CA GLN A 31 -5.09 3.44 -4.35
C GLN A 31 -5.95 2.76 -5.42
N ASP A 32 -7.16 2.35 -5.06
CA ASP A 32 -8.12 1.89 -6.05
C ASP A 32 -8.41 3.00 -7.09
N ILE A 33 -8.63 2.58 -8.34
CA ILE A 33 -9.17 3.44 -9.39
C ILE A 33 -10.70 3.43 -9.28
N GLY A 34 -11.29 4.63 -9.24
CA GLY A 34 -12.74 4.83 -9.35
C GLY A 34 -13.41 5.34 -8.08
N VAL A 35 -14.60 5.92 -8.27
CA VAL A 35 -15.54 6.22 -7.19
C VAL A 35 -16.26 4.91 -6.88
N ALA A 36 -16.29 4.48 -5.62
CA ALA A 36 -17.10 3.34 -5.22
C ALA A 36 -18.54 3.56 -5.70
N ASP A 37 -19.10 2.61 -6.44
CA ASP A 37 -20.50 2.68 -6.86
C ASP A 37 -21.36 2.95 -5.62
N PRO A 38 -22.16 4.04 -5.57
CA PRO A 38 -22.99 4.35 -4.41
C PRO A 38 -24.03 3.25 -4.12
N LYS A 39 -24.31 2.34 -5.06
CA LYS A 39 -25.13 1.13 -4.88
C LYS A 39 -24.31 -0.16 -4.75
N GLY A 40 -23.00 -0.10 -4.98
CA GLY A 40 -22.09 -1.22 -4.85
C GLY A 40 -21.73 -1.50 -3.40
N ALA A 41 -21.20 -2.69 -3.13
CA ALA A 41 -20.68 -3.01 -1.80
C ALA A 41 -19.58 -2.00 -1.42
N THR A 42 -19.79 -1.27 -0.32
CA THR A 42 -18.75 -0.38 0.20
C THR A 42 -17.57 -1.24 0.67
N VAL A 43 -16.46 -1.17 -0.06
CA VAL A 43 -15.20 -1.76 0.41
C VAL A 43 -14.68 -0.89 1.56
N SER A 44 -15.02 -1.29 2.78
CA SER A 44 -14.63 -0.61 4.02
C SER A 44 -13.34 -1.17 4.64
N ALA A 45 -12.78 -2.24 4.04
CA ALA A 45 -11.57 -2.86 4.52
C ALA A 45 -10.37 -1.91 4.35
N SER A 46 -9.71 -1.57 5.45
CA SER A 46 -8.45 -0.81 5.43
C SER A 46 -7.37 -1.59 4.69
N TYR A 47 -6.46 -0.87 4.04
CA TYR A 47 -5.28 -1.50 3.45
C TYR A 47 -4.39 -2.07 4.56
N ARG A 48 -3.85 -3.27 4.32
CA ARG A 48 -2.78 -3.85 5.12
C ARG A 48 -1.54 -3.97 4.26
N THR A 49 -0.38 -3.70 4.85
CA THR A 49 0.90 -3.80 4.17
C THR A 49 1.78 -4.81 4.89
N PHE A 50 2.24 -5.81 4.16
CA PHE A 50 3.17 -6.83 4.62
C PHE A 50 4.47 -6.71 3.84
N THR A 51 5.58 -7.12 4.42
CA THR A 51 6.91 -7.04 3.78
C THR A 51 7.55 -8.42 3.77
N VAL A 52 7.97 -8.87 2.59
CA VAL A 52 8.64 -10.16 2.41
C VAL A 52 9.75 -10.01 1.37
N GLY A 53 10.98 -10.31 1.75
CA GLY A 53 12.14 -10.10 0.89
C GLY A 53 12.20 -8.66 0.33
N GLY A 54 12.35 -8.56 -1.00
CA GLY A 54 12.33 -7.29 -1.74
C GLY A 54 10.94 -6.84 -2.21
N SER A 55 9.87 -7.28 -1.54
CA SER A 55 8.49 -6.94 -1.93
C SER A 55 7.65 -6.45 -0.75
N ALA A 56 6.82 -5.45 -1.04
CA ALA A 56 5.69 -5.08 -0.21
C ALA A 56 4.42 -5.69 -0.80
N VAL A 57 3.63 -6.37 0.02
CA VAL A 57 2.31 -6.89 -0.34
C VAL A 57 1.26 -6.00 0.27
N VAL A 58 0.45 -5.37 -0.58
CA VAL A 58 -0.73 -4.61 -0.18
C VAL A 58 -1.95 -5.52 -0.31
N GLN A 59 -2.60 -5.80 0.82
CA GLN A 59 -3.87 -6.50 0.88
C GLN A 59 -5.01 -5.50 0.98
N ARG A 60 -6.04 -5.70 0.16
CA ARG A 60 -7.34 -5.02 0.25
C ARG A 60 -8.44 -6.05 0.11
N ASP A 61 -9.12 -6.34 1.22
CA ASP A 61 -10.07 -7.46 1.33
C ASP A 61 -9.44 -8.79 0.83
N ARG A 62 -9.92 -9.35 -0.28
CA ARG A 62 -9.41 -10.59 -0.90
C ARG A 62 -8.40 -10.36 -2.02
N SER A 63 -8.11 -9.09 -2.35
CA SER A 63 -7.17 -8.72 -3.39
C SER A 63 -5.78 -8.46 -2.80
N PHE A 64 -4.75 -8.88 -3.54
CA PHE A 64 -3.34 -8.75 -3.15
C PHE A 64 -2.54 -8.17 -4.31
N TYR A 65 -1.70 -7.19 -4.00
CA TYR A 65 -0.85 -6.49 -4.96
C TYR A 65 0.59 -6.47 -4.44
N ALA A 66 1.55 -6.85 -5.27
CA ALA A 66 2.96 -6.86 -4.90
C ALA A 66 3.71 -5.70 -5.57
N PHE A 67 4.50 -4.97 -4.78
CA PHE A 67 5.31 -3.84 -5.23
C PHE A 67 6.78 -4.07 -4.87
N PRO A 68 7.71 -3.70 -5.76
CA PRO A 68 9.13 -3.77 -5.45
C PRO A 68 9.50 -2.77 -4.34
N VAL A 69 10.39 -3.18 -3.45
CA VAL A 69 10.97 -2.32 -2.41
C VAL A 69 12.47 -2.62 -2.26
N ALA A 70 13.23 -1.61 -1.86
CA ALA A 70 14.68 -1.70 -1.66
C ALA A 70 15.04 -2.31 -0.30
#